data_AF-A0A8T7KJZ0-F1
#
_entry.id   AF-A0A8T7KJZ0-F1
#
_cell.length_a   1.000
_cell.length_b   1.000
_cell.length_c   1.000
_cell.angle_alpha   90.00
_cell.angle_beta   90.00
_cell.angle_gamma   90.00
#
_symmetry.space_group_name_H-M   'P 1'
#
loop_
_entity.id
_entity.type
_entity.pdbx_description
1 polymer ?
#
loop_
_entity_poly.entity_id
_entity_poly.type
_entity_poly.pdbx_seq_one_letter_code
_entity_poly.pdbx_strand_id
1 'polypeptide(L)'
;MTTEATIPCLHDLQAALSRPFPSEAIEVKPGALTKDRSRGLALAYGDPRKYMERLDEVIGPADWSVAYSILPHGVVCRLTILGITKEDVGDYPTDAGDPNRLTTAAMQAFKRACALYGLGRYLYDLPQVWADYDEAKRAFKDPRGIVHKIYFLAGLAADSR
;
A
#
# COMPACT_ATOMS: atom_id res chain seq x y z
N MET A 1 15.03 -40.25 11.14
CA MET A 1 13.87 -39.85 10.32
C MET A 1 13.95 -38.35 10.12
N THR A 2 14.47 -37.91 8.98
CA THR A 2 14.42 -36.51 8.57
C THR A 2 13.00 -36.22 8.12
N THR A 3 12.26 -35.42 8.88
CA THR A 3 10.99 -34.85 8.43
C THR A 3 11.25 -34.03 7.18
N GLU A 4 10.70 -34.46 6.06
CA GLU A 4 10.70 -33.71 4.80
C GLU A 4 9.86 -32.44 5.03
N ALA A 5 10.50 -31.28 5.02
CA ALA A 5 9.81 -30.01 5.18
C ALA A 5 8.94 -29.77 3.95
N THR A 6 7.62 -29.77 4.14
CA THR A 6 6.68 -29.42 3.07
C THR A 6 6.89 -27.95 2.69
N ILE A 7 7.17 -27.69 1.42
CA ILE A 7 7.29 -26.33 0.89
C ILE A 7 5.89 -25.68 0.95
N PRO A 8 5.72 -24.55 1.66
CA PRO A 8 4.42 -23.91 1.77
C PRO A 8 3.96 -23.38 0.41
N CYS A 9 2.68 -23.58 0.09
CA CYS A 9 2.09 -22.98 -1.10
C CYS A 9 1.51 -21.59 -0.77
N LEU A 10 1.21 -20.80 -1.80
CA LEU A 10 0.67 -19.44 -1.61
C LEU A 10 -0.61 -19.43 -0.76
N HIS A 11 -1.44 -20.47 -0.83
CA HIS A 11 -2.64 -20.58 -0.02
C HIS A 11 -2.33 -20.62 1.48
N ASP A 12 -1.29 -21.36 1.89
CA ASP A 12 -0.87 -21.49 3.29
C ASP A 12 -0.40 -20.15 3.87
N LEU A 13 0.20 -19.31 3.02
CA LEU A 13 0.77 -18.02 3.41
C LEU A 13 -0.21 -16.85 3.31
N GLN A 14 -1.39 -17.07 2.74
CA GLN A 14 -2.35 -16.02 2.38
C GLN A 14 -2.77 -15.17 3.59
N ALA A 15 -3.00 -15.80 4.75
CA ALA A 15 -3.41 -15.10 5.96
C ALA A 15 -2.31 -14.17 6.50
N ALA A 16 -1.07 -14.66 6.57
CA ALA A 16 0.08 -13.88 7.03
C ALA A 16 0.39 -12.71 6.09
N LEU A 17 0.30 -12.96 4.78
CA LEU A 17 0.51 -11.97 3.74
C LEU A 17 -0.56 -10.86 3.77
N SER A 18 -1.81 -11.21 4.07
CA SER A 18 -2.94 -10.27 4.06
C SER A 18 -3.14 -9.52 5.38
N ARG A 19 -2.42 -9.88 6.45
CA ARG A 19 -2.54 -9.21 7.76
C ARG A 19 -2.30 -7.70 7.64
N PRO A 20 -3.18 -6.85 8.19
CA PRO A 20 -3.02 -5.40 8.17
C PRO A 20 -1.64 -4.91 8.63
N PHE A 21 -1.23 -3.75 8.14
CA PHE A 21 -0.03 -3.09 8.62
C PHE A 21 -0.32 -2.39 9.96
N PRO A 22 0.69 -2.24 10.83
CA PRO A 22 0.58 -1.36 11.99
C PRO A 22 0.24 0.07 11.54
N SER A 23 -0.52 0.82 12.34
CA SER A 23 -0.95 2.18 12.01
C SER A 23 0.20 3.12 11.70
N GLU A 24 1.35 2.91 12.32
CA GLU A 24 2.56 3.73 12.16
C GLU A 24 3.19 3.57 10.78
N ALA A 25 2.85 2.49 10.06
CA ALA A 25 3.27 2.25 8.68
C ALA A 25 2.32 2.89 7.65
N ILE A 26 1.23 3.52 8.09
CA ILE A 26 0.24 4.14 7.21
C ILE A 26 0.41 5.66 7.21
N GLU A 27 0.42 6.19 5.99
CA GLU A 27 0.39 7.61 5.70
C GLU A 27 -0.97 7.99 5.12
N VAL A 28 -1.35 9.25 5.27
CA VAL A 28 -2.54 9.82 4.61
C VAL A 28 -2.13 10.89 3.62
N LYS A 29 -2.69 10.81 2.40
CA LYS A 29 -2.53 11.84 1.36
C LYS A 29 -3.88 12.47 1.04
N PRO A 30 -3.90 13.76 0.68
CA PRO A 30 -5.14 14.43 0.30
C PRO A 30 -5.66 13.85 -1.03
N GLY A 31 -6.92 13.42 -1.03
CA GLY A 31 -7.71 13.14 -2.23
C GLY A 31 -8.51 14.38 -2.64
N ALA A 32 -9.83 14.25 -2.68
CA ALA A 32 -10.73 15.38 -2.93
C ALA A 32 -10.60 16.45 -1.83
N LEU A 33 -10.68 17.72 -2.23
CA LEU A 33 -10.68 18.87 -1.32
C LEU A 33 -12.05 19.56 -1.35
N THR A 34 -12.45 20.18 -0.23
CA THR A 34 -13.63 21.05 -0.20
C THR A 34 -13.44 22.28 -1.08
N LYS A 35 -14.53 22.97 -1.43
CA LYS A 35 -14.49 24.16 -2.30
C LYS A 35 -13.62 25.29 -1.71
N ASP A 36 -13.69 25.49 -0.41
CA ASP A 36 -12.88 26.43 0.36
C ASP A 36 -11.49 25.86 0.75
N ARG A 37 -11.22 24.61 0.38
CA ARG A 37 -9.95 23.90 0.57
C ARG A 37 -9.50 23.79 2.03
N SER A 38 -10.42 23.96 2.98
CA SER A 38 -10.19 23.84 4.43
C SER A 38 -10.15 22.39 4.92
N ARG A 39 -10.74 21.46 4.16
CA ARG A 39 -10.76 20.03 4.47
C ARG A 39 -10.43 19.18 3.25
N GLY A 40 -9.87 18.01 3.49
CA GLY A 40 -9.56 17.02 2.46
C GLY A 40 -10.04 15.62 2.85
N LEU A 41 -10.38 14.82 1.84
CA LEU A 41 -10.59 13.40 1.95
C LEU A 41 -9.24 12.71 2.19
N ALA A 42 -9.07 12.05 3.33
CA ALA A 42 -7.84 11.35 3.66
C ALA A 42 -7.80 9.97 2.99
N LEU A 43 -6.84 9.79 2.10
CA LEU A 43 -6.57 8.52 1.43
C LEU A 43 -5.40 7.83 2.13
N ALA A 44 -5.61 6.63 2.67
CA ALA A 44 -4.60 5.86 3.37
C ALA A 44 -3.68 5.12 2.38
N TYR A 45 -2.37 5.18 2.64
CA TYR A 45 -1.36 4.47 1.87
C TYR A 45 -0.34 3.85 2.82
N GLY A 46 0.01 2.57 2.62
CA GLY A 46 1.14 1.98 3.33
C GLY A 46 2.49 2.41 2.73
N ASP A 47 3.49 2.54 3.59
CA ASP A 47 4.90 2.67 3.19
C ASP A 47 5.30 1.44 2.36
N PRO A 48 5.72 1.61 1.10
CA PRO A 48 6.17 0.51 0.25
C PRO A 48 7.30 -0.34 0.84
N ARG A 49 8.13 0.20 1.73
CA ARG A 49 9.16 -0.57 2.44
C ARG A 49 8.55 -1.68 3.29
N LYS A 50 7.39 -1.41 3.89
CA LYS A 50 6.65 -2.37 4.71
C LYS A 50 6.04 -3.50 3.88
N TYR A 51 5.77 -3.27 2.60
CA TYR A 51 5.39 -4.34 1.67
C TYR A 51 6.57 -5.26 1.40
N MET A 52 7.75 -4.72 1.10
CA MET A 52 8.96 -5.52 0.86
C MET A 52 9.36 -6.32 2.12
N GLU A 53 9.34 -5.67 3.29
CA GLU A 53 9.60 -6.36 4.58
C GLU A 53 8.62 -7.52 4.81
N ARG A 54 7.32 -7.34 4.52
CA ARG A 54 6.33 -8.42 4.68
C ARG A 54 6.55 -9.55 3.67
N LEU A 55 6.97 -9.24 2.44
CA LEU A 55 7.32 -10.26 1.46
C LEU A 55 8.55 -11.06 1.93
N ASP A 56 9.59 -10.38 2.42
CA ASP A 56 10.78 -11.05 2.96
C ASP A 56 10.45 -11.90 4.20
N GLU A 57 9.59 -11.42 5.09
CA GLU A 57 9.16 -12.11 6.32
C GLU A 57 8.31 -13.36 6.01
N VAL A 58 7.35 -13.25 5.09
CA VAL A 58 6.33 -14.29 4.88
C VAL A 58 6.72 -15.26 3.76
N ILE A 59 7.33 -14.75 2.69
CA ILE A 59 7.68 -15.53 1.50
C ILE A 59 9.15 -15.95 1.53
N GLY A 60 10.03 -15.03 1.97
CA GLY A 60 11.48 -15.19 1.88
C GLY A 60 12.06 -14.44 0.66
N PRO A 61 13.22 -13.76 0.81
CA PRO A 61 13.75 -12.85 -0.21
C PRO A 61 14.18 -13.53 -1.52
N ALA A 62 14.36 -14.85 -1.53
CA ALA A 62 14.71 -15.62 -2.73
C ALA A 62 13.48 -16.03 -3.56
N ASP A 63 12.28 -15.97 -2.97
CA ASP A 63 11.07 -16.60 -3.49
C ASP A 63 10.03 -15.59 -4.00
N TRP A 64 10.41 -14.31 -4.05
CA TRP A 64 9.67 -13.27 -4.75
C TRP A 64 10.58 -12.41 -5.63
N SER A 65 10.04 -11.85 -6.71
CA SER A 65 10.76 -10.92 -7.58
C SER A 65 9.83 -9.92 -8.23
N VAL A 66 10.40 -8.79 -8.67
CA VAL A 66 9.66 -7.73 -9.36
C VAL A 66 10.34 -7.35 -10.66
N ALA A 67 9.53 -7.15 -11.70
CA ALA A 67 9.97 -6.58 -12.98
C ALA A 67 9.08 -5.41 -13.36
N TYR A 68 9.69 -4.35 -13.90
CA TYR A 68 8.97 -3.14 -14.33
C TYR A 68 9.04 -2.98 -15.85
N SER A 69 7.97 -2.46 -16.44
CA SER A 69 7.93 -2.04 -17.84
C SER A 69 7.35 -0.65 -17.95
N ILE A 70 8.04 0.24 -18.65
CA ILE A 70 7.64 1.64 -18.84
C ILE A 70 6.57 1.70 -19.93
N LEU A 71 5.47 2.39 -19.64
CA LEU A 71 4.39 2.70 -20.59
C LEU A 71 4.37 4.20 -20.91
N PRO A 72 3.69 4.63 -21.99
CA PRO A 72 3.50 6.05 -22.30
C PRO A 72 2.83 6.84 -21.16
N HIS A 73 1.95 6.20 -20.40
CA HIS A 73 1.12 6.84 -19.37
C HIS A 73 1.32 6.26 -17.96
N GLY A 74 2.34 5.41 -17.76
CA GLY A 74 2.56 4.78 -16.47
C GLY A 74 3.66 3.71 -16.47
N VAL A 75 3.58 2.81 -15.51
CA VAL A 75 4.51 1.70 -15.30
C VAL A 75 3.70 0.45 -15.01
N VAL A 76 4.00 -0.66 -15.70
CA VAL A 76 3.54 -2.00 -15.30
C VAL A 76 4.52 -2.56 -14.28
N CYS A 77 4.00 -3.08 -13.18
CA CYS A 77 4.76 -3.90 -12.23
C CYS A 77 4.29 -5.34 -12.34
N ARG A 78 5.20 -6.27 -12.62
CA ARG A 78 4.97 -7.71 -12.51
C ARG A 78 5.60 -8.20 -11.22
N LEU A 79 4.79 -8.71 -10.31
CA LEU A 79 5.22 -9.30 -9.06
C LEU A 79 5.05 -10.81 -9.13
N THR A 80 6.15 -11.53 -8.99
CA THR A 80 6.17 -12.99 -8.92
C THR A 80 6.39 -13.42 -7.47
N ILE A 81 5.52 -14.28 -6.94
CA ILE A 81 5.62 -14.89 -5.60
C ILE A 81 5.46 -16.40 -5.78
N LEU A 82 6.46 -17.18 -5.35
CA LEU A 82 6.46 -18.65 -5.45
C LEU A 82 6.10 -19.15 -6.86
N GLY A 83 6.67 -18.50 -7.89
CA GLY A 83 6.46 -18.84 -9.30
C GLY A 83 5.15 -18.36 -9.93
N ILE A 84 4.22 -17.80 -9.16
CA ILE A 84 2.99 -17.20 -9.68
C ILE A 84 3.26 -15.73 -9.96
N THR A 85 2.93 -15.24 -11.15
CA THR A 85 3.08 -13.83 -11.54
C THR A 85 1.71 -13.16 -11.64
N LYS A 86 1.60 -11.98 -11.06
CA LYS A 86 0.47 -11.06 -11.25
C LYS A 86 1.01 -9.68 -11.55
N GLU A 87 0.25 -8.89 -12.30
CA GLU A 87 0.68 -7.57 -12.72
C GLU A 87 -0.42 -6.54 -12.57
N ASP A 88 0.00 -5.31 -12.30
CA ASP A 88 -0.88 -4.15 -12.25
C ASP A 88 -0.10 -2.90 -12.68
N VAL A 89 -0.82 -1.81 -12.90
CA VAL A 89 -0.30 -0.57 -13.47
C VAL A 89 -0.28 0.53 -12.41
N GLY A 90 0.75 1.36 -12.46
CA GLY A 90 0.78 2.65 -11.80
C GLY A 90 0.81 3.76 -12.83
N ASP A 91 -0.01 4.77 -12.63
CA ASP A 91 -0.23 5.90 -13.49
C ASP A 91 0.83 6.97 -13.23
N TYR A 92 1.28 7.66 -14.28
CA TYR A 92 2.06 8.88 -14.05
C TYR A 92 1.21 9.93 -13.33
N PRO A 93 1.81 10.72 -12.42
CA PRO A 93 1.12 11.85 -11.83
C PRO A 93 0.64 12.81 -12.92
N THR A 94 -0.44 13.52 -12.65
CA THR A 94 -1.01 14.51 -13.58
C THR A 94 -0.05 15.66 -13.87
N ASP A 95 0.85 15.96 -12.93
CA ASP A 95 1.94 16.90 -13.15
C ASP A 95 3.06 16.24 -13.96
N ALA A 96 3.07 16.50 -15.26
CA ALA A 96 4.07 15.96 -16.18
C ALA A 96 5.51 16.41 -15.87
N GLY A 97 5.67 17.50 -15.10
CA GLY A 97 6.96 18.05 -14.69
C GLY A 97 7.52 17.43 -13.40
N ASP A 98 6.79 16.53 -12.73
CA ASP A 98 7.27 15.89 -11.50
C ASP A 98 8.55 15.08 -11.78
N PRO A 99 9.72 15.44 -11.20
CA PRO A 99 10.95 14.69 -11.39
C PRO A 99 10.86 13.25 -10.86
N ASN A 100 9.91 12.96 -9.97
CA ASN A 100 9.65 11.66 -9.39
C ASN A 100 8.49 10.91 -10.08
N ARG A 101 8.05 11.33 -11.28
CA ARG A 101 6.93 10.68 -11.99
C ARG A 101 7.09 9.18 -12.14
N LEU A 102 8.30 8.73 -12.50
CA LEU A 102 8.58 7.33 -12.79
C LEU A 102 8.59 6.48 -11.50
N THR A 103 9.26 6.99 -10.46
CA THR A 103 9.32 6.31 -9.16
C THR A 103 7.93 6.26 -8.51
N THR A 104 7.16 7.35 -8.61
CA THR A 104 5.77 7.40 -8.12
C THR A 104 4.88 6.35 -8.81
N ALA A 105 4.92 6.29 -10.14
CA ALA A 105 4.18 5.28 -10.90
C ALA A 105 4.64 3.85 -10.56
N ALA A 106 5.95 3.59 -10.48
CA ALA A 106 6.47 2.29 -10.12
C ALA A 106 6.03 1.85 -8.70
N MET A 107 6.06 2.75 -7.72
CA MET A 107 5.60 2.47 -6.35
C MET A 107 4.09 2.19 -6.30
N GLN A 108 3.29 2.91 -7.09
CA GLN A 108 1.86 2.66 -7.19
C GLN A 108 1.58 1.30 -7.83
N ALA A 109 2.25 0.99 -8.93
CA ALA A 109 2.14 -0.29 -9.63
C ALA A 109 2.52 -1.46 -8.70
N PHE A 110 3.61 -1.32 -7.94
CA PHE A 110 4.07 -2.33 -6.99
C PHE A 110 3.03 -2.62 -5.90
N LYS A 111 2.47 -1.57 -5.26
CA LYS A 111 1.44 -1.75 -4.23
C LYS A 111 0.16 -2.36 -4.77
N ARG A 112 -0.23 -2.02 -6.00
CA ARG A 112 -1.39 -2.60 -6.69
C ARG A 112 -1.15 -4.08 -7.02
N ALA A 113 0.01 -4.43 -7.57
CA ALA A 113 0.40 -5.82 -7.81
C ALA A 113 0.42 -6.65 -6.51
N CYS A 114 0.92 -6.07 -5.40
CA CYS A 114 0.84 -6.70 -4.07
C CYS A 114 -0.62 -6.98 -3.63
N ALA A 115 -1.53 -6.05 -3.88
CA ALA A 115 -2.94 -6.20 -3.50
C ALA A 115 -3.62 -7.37 -4.22
N LEU A 116 -3.17 -7.75 -5.42
CA LEU A 116 -3.65 -8.94 -6.12
C LEU A 116 -3.32 -10.25 -5.37
N TYR A 117 -2.33 -10.23 -4.47
CA TYR A 117 -2.00 -11.31 -3.54
C TYR A 117 -2.60 -11.11 -2.14
N GLY A 118 -3.41 -10.06 -1.92
CA GLY A 118 -3.99 -9.72 -0.62
C GLY A 118 -3.11 -8.81 0.25
N LEU A 119 -1.82 -8.64 -0.07
CA LEU A 119 -0.91 -7.77 0.67
C LEU A 119 -1.33 -6.30 0.51
N GLY A 120 -1.74 -5.67 1.61
CA GLY A 120 -2.21 -4.28 1.62
C GLY A 120 -3.57 -4.08 0.95
N ARG A 121 -4.28 -5.15 0.56
CA ARG A 121 -5.60 -5.06 -0.11
C ARG A 121 -6.66 -4.43 0.80
N TYR A 122 -6.57 -4.65 2.12
CA TYR A 122 -7.49 -4.06 3.09
C TYR A 122 -7.51 -2.52 3.08
N LEU A 123 -6.44 -1.86 2.58
CA LEU A 123 -6.39 -0.40 2.50
C LEU A 123 -7.48 0.19 1.59
N TYR A 124 -7.95 -0.57 0.60
CA TYR A 124 -9.03 -0.17 -0.29
C TYR A 124 -10.40 -0.18 0.40
N ASP A 125 -10.55 -0.97 1.46
CA ASP A 125 -11.80 -1.14 2.21
C ASP A 125 -11.87 -0.22 3.44
N LEU A 126 -10.83 0.59 3.68
CA LEU A 126 -10.80 1.51 4.81
C LEU A 126 -11.85 2.62 4.69
N PRO A 127 -12.45 3.04 5.81
CA PRO A 127 -13.45 4.09 5.82
C PRO A 127 -12.87 5.42 5.37
N GLN A 128 -13.63 6.15 4.57
CA GLN A 128 -13.26 7.47 4.08
C GLN A 128 -13.49 8.53 5.15
N VAL A 129 -12.43 9.25 5.52
CA VAL A 129 -12.47 10.29 6.56
C VAL A 129 -12.11 11.65 5.95
N TRP A 130 -12.99 12.63 6.15
CA TRP A 130 -12.69 14.04 5.88
C TRP A 130 -12.00 14.69 7.08
N ALA A 131 -10.88 15.36 6.85
CA ALA A 131 -10.07 15.95 7.92
C ALA A 131 -9.55 17.35 7.54
N ASP A 132 -9.14 18.09 8.57
CA ASP A 132 -8.65 19.46 8.40
C ASP A 132 -7.35 19.50 7.62
N TYR A 133 -7.33 20.35 6.61
CA TYR A 133 -6.26 20.49 5.65
C TYR A 133 -5.66 21.90 5.73
N ASP A 134 -4.34 21.97 5.61
CA ASP A 134 -3.60 23.22 5.50
C ASP A 134 -3.18 23.39 4.05
N GLU A 135 -3.84 24.31 3.34
CA GLU A 135 -3.58 24.56 1.93
C GLU A 135 -2.16 25.08 1.69
N ALA A 136 -1.67 25.97 2.53
CA ALA A 136 -0.35 26.56 2.38
C ALA A 136 0.76 25.51 2.51
N LYS A 137 0.59 24.56 3.43
CA LYS A 137 1.51 23.43 3.62
C LYS A 137 1.22 22.23 2.71
N ARG A 138 0.09 22.25 2.01
CA ARG A 138 -0.44 21.15 1.20
C ARG A 138 -0.49 19.82 1.96
N ALA A 139 -0.90 19.85 3.23
CA ALA A 139 -0.86 18.71 4.13
C ALA A 139 -2.03 18.70 5.12
N PHE A 140 -2.35 17.52 5.66
CA PHE A 140 -3.29 17.43 6.78
C PHE A 140 -2.68 17.99 8.07
N LYS A 141 -3.51 18.61 8.91
CA LYS A 141 -3.05 19.21 10.18
C LYS A 141 -2.68 18.17 11.24
N ASP A 142 -3.38 17.03 11.27
CA ASP A 142 -3.10 15.91 12.18
C ASP A 142 -3.12 14.56 11.43
N PRO A 143 -2.06 14.22 10.67
CA PRO A 143 -2.03 12.98 9.90
C PRO A 143 -2.16 11.71 10.76
N ARG A 144 -1.56 11.69 11.96
CA ARG A 144 -1.56 10.50 12.83
C ARG A 144 -2.93 10.26 13.46
N GLY A 145 -3.57 11.32 13.97
CA GLY A 145 -4.93 11.19 14.51
C GLY A 145 -5.93 10.75 13.45
N ILE A 146 -5.75 11.17 12.20
CA ILE A 146 -6.56 10.69 11.07
C ILE A 146 -6.39 9.17 10.87
N VAL A 147 -5.15 8.67 10.83
CA VAL A 147 -4.87 7.24 10.66
C VAL A 147 -5.49 6.43 11.81
N HIS A 148 -5.30 6.86 13.06
CA HIS A 148 -5.90 6.20 14.22
C HIS A 148 -7.43 6.15 14.11
N LYS A 149 -8.06 7.24 13.69
CA LYS A 149 -9.51 7.29 13.47
C LYS A 149 -9.96 6.32 12.37
N ILE A 150 -9.25 6.27 11.24
CA ILE A 150 -9.54 5.33 10.16
C ILE A 150 -9.46 3.88 10.67
N TYR A 151 -8.38 3.55 11.38
CA TYR A 151 -8.16 2.20 11.93
C TYR A 151 -9.20 1.82 12.97
N PHE A 152 -9.55 2.73 13.87
CA PHE A 152 -10.62 2.53 14.85
C PHE A 152 -11.96 2.24 14.17
N LEU A 153 -12.35 3.05 13.19
CA LEU A 153 -13.60 2.86 12.44
C LEU A 153 -13.62 1.55 11.63
N ALA A 154 -12.45 1.08 11.19
CA ALA A 154 -12.30 -0.20 10.48
C ALA A 154 -12.26 -1.43 11.42
N GLY A 155 -12.30 -1.24 12.73
CA GLY A 155 -12.11 -2.33 13.70
C GLY A 155 -10.69 -2.91 13.71
N LEU A 156 -9.71 -2.14 13.25
CA LEU A 156 -8.29 -2.53 13.14
C LEU A 156 -7.41 -1.95 14.26
N ALA A 157 -7.97 -1.10 15.11
CA ALA A 157 -7.26 -0.63 16.29
C ALA A 157 -6.91 -1.85 17.16
N ALA A 158 -5.62 -2.07 17.39
CA ALA A 158 -5.19 -3.03 18.40
C ALA A 158 -5.87 -2.64 19.72
N ASP A 159 -6.53 -3.61 20.37
CA ASP A 159 -6.95 -3.51 21.76
C ASP A 159 -5.75 -2.95 22.53
N SER A 160 -5.84 -1.68 22.94
CA SER A 160 -4.86 -1.07 23.84
C SER A 160 -5.14 -1.68 25.21
N ARG A 161 -4.51 -2.84 25.46
CA ARG A 161 -4.35 -3.41 26.80
C ARG A 161 -2.90 -3.29 27.22
#